data_AF-A0A4C1WN41-F1
#
_entry.id   AF-A0A4C1WN41-F1
#
_cell.length_a   1.000
_cell.length_b   1.000
_cell.length_c   1.000
_cell.angle_alpha   90.00
_cell.angle_beta   90.00
_cell.angle_gamma   90.00
#
_symmetry.space_group_name_H-M   'P 1'
#
loop_
_entity.id
_entity.type
_entity.pdbx_description
1 polymer ?
#
loop_
_entity_poly.entity_id
_entity_poly.type
_entity_poly.pdbx_seq_one_letter_code
_entity_poly.pdbx_strand_id
1 'polypeptide(L)'
;MQAVDNNTGGLFFLDAPGGTGKTFVISLILATIRSRCDIALALASSGIAATLLDGGRTAHSALKLPLNLNTIDTPTCNISRSSAMGKLLMQCKLIVWDECTMAHKKSLEALNFTLKDLRRNNNIFGGLMILLAGDFRQTLPVVPRGTPADELNACLKASPLWNNVKKLSLTTNMRVQLQNDQSAAQFSKQLLDVGNGKVPVDATSGLITLTNDFCRFVDTQLVLIENVFPNISENYKNYAWLSQRAILAAKNNDVHALNFTIQSKLLAIW
;
A
#
# COMPACT_ATOMS: atom_id res chain seq x y z
N MET A 1 11.97 -4.96 -16.77
CA MET A 1 12.24 -4.47 -18.14
C MET A 1 12.27 -5.61 -19.15
N GLN A 2 13.20 -6.58 -19.05
CA GLN A 2 13.27 -7.72 -20.00
C GLN A 2 11.91 -8.40 -20.30
N ALA A 3 11.08 -8.65 -19.27
CA ALA A 3 9.76 -9.26 -19.46
C ALA A 3 8.78 -8.39 -20.29
N VAL A 4 8.90 -7.07 -20.19
CA VAL A 4 8.15 -6.10 -21.00
C VAL A 4 8.69 -6.11 -22.44
N ASP A 5 10.01 -6.00 -22.58
CA ASP A 5 10.69 -5.91 -23.88
C ASP A 5 10.40 -7.16 -24.74
N ASN A 6 10.46 -8.34 -24.11
CA ASN A 6 10.22 -9.62 -24.77
C ASN A 6 8.73 -10.02 -24.84
N ASN A 7 7.81 -9.18 -24.33
CA ASN A 7 6.38 -9.48 -24.20
C ASN A 7 6.07 -10.86 -23.58
N THR A 8 6.90 -11.30 -22.62
CA THR A 8 6.71 -12.60 -21.95
C THR A 8 5.58 -12.56 -20.91
N GLY A 9 5.10 -11.36 -20.58
CA GLY A 9 4.16 -11.13 -19.49
C GLY A 9 4.75 -11.52 -18.14
N GLY A 10 3.86 -11.91 -17.22
CA GLY A 10 4.24 -12.50 -15.94
C GLY A 10 3.71 -11.73 -14.74
N LEU A 11 3.69 -12.42 -13.60
CA LEU A 11 3.26 -11.87 -12.32
C LEU A 11 4.48 -11.72 -11.41
N PHE A 12 4.76 -10.48 -11.02
CA PHE A 12 5.88 -10.16 -10.13
C PHE A 12 5.35 -9.53 -8.85
N PHE A 13 6.05 -9.77 -7.73
CA PHE A 13 5.79 -9.08 -6.48
C PHE A 13 7.07 -8.44 -5.98
N LEU A 14 7.04 -7.12 -5.79
CA LEU A 14 8.11 -6.33 -5.18
C LEU A 14 7.85 -6.18 -3.68
N ASP A 15 8.53 -7.01 -2.88
CA ASP A 15 8.59 -6.91 -1.41
C ASP A 15 9.49 -5.74 -1.04
N ALA A 16 8.90 -4.65 -0.58
CA ALA A 16 9.64 -3.42 -0.32
C ALA A 16 9.21 -2.79 1.00
N PRO A 17 9.95 -3.07 2.09
CA PRO A 17 9.75 -2.43 3.37
C PRO A 17 9.81 -0.90 3.33
N GLY A 18 9.27 -0.26 4.38
CA GLY A 18 9.30 1.19 4.52
C GLY A 18 10.70 1.80 4.36
N GLY A 19 10.81 2.84 3.54
CA GLY A 19 12.07 3.58 3.33
C GLY A 19 13.00 3.00 2.26
N THR A 20 12.66 1.88 1.63
CA THR A 20 13.49 1.22 0.60
C THR A 20 13.43 1.84 -0.81
N GLY A 21 12.61 2.87 -1.01
CA GLY A 21 12.49 3.54 -2.31
C GLY A 21 11.51 2.89 -3.29
N LYS A 22 10.57 2.05 -2.81
CA LYS A 22 9.50 1.43 -3.62
C LYS A 22 8.88 2.36 -4.65
N THR A 23 8.33 3.49 -4.20
CA THR A 23 7.64 4.46 -5.07
C THR A 23 8.55 5.05 -6.13
N PHE A 24 9.83 5.29 -5.81
CA PHE A 24 10.81 5.76 -6.78
C PHE A 24 11.07 4.71 -7.88
N VAL A 25 11.31 3.46 -7.48
CA VAL A 25 11.54 2.35 -8.43
C VAL A 25 10.32 2.14 -9.32
N ILE A 26 9.11 2.12 -8.75
CA ILE A 26 7.86 2.01 -9.50
C ILE A 26 7.72 3.16 -10.51
N SER A 27 7.95 4.39 -10.07
CA SER A 27 7.83 5.58 -10.91
C SER A 27 8.82 5.54 -12.07
N LEU A 28 10.06 5.10 -11.82
CA LEU A 28 11.06 4.94 -12.85
C LEU A 28 10.66 3.88 -13.88
N ILE A 29 10.12 2.74 -13.44
CA ILE A 29 9.63 1.68 -14.34
C ILE A 29 8.47 2.21 -15.20
N LEU A 30 7.49 2.89 -14.60
CA LEU A 30 6.36 3.49 -15.30
C LEU A 30 6.85 4.51 -16.34
N ALA A 31 7.73 5.42 -15.95
CA ALA A 31 8.29 6.46 -16.82
C ALA A 31 9.07 5.85 -17.99
N THR A 32 9.88 4.81 -17.73
CA THR A 32 10.70 4.14 -18.76
C THR A 32 9.84 3.48 -19.84
N ILE A 33 8.68 2.92 -19.48
CA ILE A 33 7.77 2.31 -20.46
C ILE A 33 7.01 3.41 -21.21
N ARG A 34 6.49 4.41 -20.49
CA ARG A 34 5.76 5.53 -21.09
C ARG A 34 6.61 6.38 -22.04
N SER A 35 7.91 6.52 -21.77
CA SER A 35 8.84 7.24 -22.65
C SER A 35 9.03 6.57 -24.01
N ARG A 36 8.64 5.30 -24.14
CA ARG A 36 8.64 4.54 -25.40
C ARG A 36 7.26 4.58 -26.09
N CYS A 37 6.37 5.47 -25.65
CA CYS A 37 4.98 5.55 -26.09
C CYS A 37 4.15 4.28 -25.83
N ASP A 38 4.63 3.37 -24.98
CA ASP A 38 3.89 2.21 -24.52
C ASP A 38 2.95 2.57 -23.36
N ILE A 39 1.86 1.81 -23.22
CA ILE A 39 0.87 2.03 -22.17
C ILE A 39 1.28 1.28 -20.90
N ALA A 40 1.53 2.02 -19.81
CA ALA A 40 1.73 1.48 -18.47
C ALA A 40 0.75 2.12 -17.47
N LEU A 41 -0.06 1.29 -16.81
CA LEU A 41 -1.08 1.73 -15.86
C LEU A 41 -0.53 1.69 -14.43
N ALA A 42 -0.75 2.77 -13.69
CA ALA A 42 -0.41 2.89 -12.28
C ALA A 42 -1.69 2.76 -11.45
N LEU A 43 -1.81 1.64 -10.74
CA LEU A 43 -2.92 1.38 -9.83
C LEU A 43 -2.41 1.34 -8.40
N ALA A 44 -3.27 1.70 -7.45
CA ALA A 44 -3.02 1.49 -6.03
C ALA A 44 -4.27 1.04 -5.27
N SER A 45 -4.10 0.42 -4.11
CA SER A 45 -5.26 -0.01 -3.28
C SER A 45 -5.97 1.14 -2.57
N SER A 46 -5.24 2.23 -2.23
CA SER A 46 -5.80 3.42 -1.56
C SER A 46 -5.66 4.69 -2.41
N GLY A 47 -6.50 5.69 -2.11
CA GLY A 47 -6.46 6.98 -2.81
C GLY A 47 -5.14 7.73 -2.62
N ILE A 48 -4.63 7.75 -1.39
CA ILE A 48 -3.36 8.43 -1.05
C ILE A 48 -2.18 7.75 -1.77
N ALA A 49 -2.15 6.42 -1.84
CA ALA A 49 -1.11 5.73 -2.58
C ALA A 49 -1.19 6.01 -4.09
N ALA A 50 -2.41 6.13 -4.62
CA ALA A 50 -2.61 6.47 -6.04
C ALA A 50 -2.08 7.87 -6.38
N THR A 51 -2.22 8.87 -5.49
CA THR A 51 -1.74 10.24 -5.77
C THR A 51 -0.22 10.34 -5.81
N LEU A 52 0.51 9.35 -5.28
CA LEU A 52 1.97 9.31 -5.32
C LEU A 52 2.53 8.79 -6.65
N LEU A 53 1.68 8.28 -7.54
CA LEU A 53 2.07 7.75 -8.84
C LEU A 53 1.53 8.65 -9.95
N ASP A 54 2.37 8.95 -10.94
CA ASP A 54 1.95 9.71 -12.11
C ASP A 54 0.84 8.98 -12.88
N GLY A 55 -0.29 9.67 -13.09
CA GLY A 55 -1.52 9.08 -13.65
C GLY A 55 -2.13 7.97 -12.77
N GLY A 56 -1.78 7.92 -11.49
CA GLY A 56 -2.23 6.90 -10.56
C GLY A 56 -3.73 6.96 -10.28
N ARG A 57 -4.36 5.78 -10.19
CA ARG A 57 -5.77 5.64 -9.82
C ARG A 57 -5.95 4.50 -8.83
N THR A 58 -7.02 4.56 -8.03
CA THR A 58 -7.39 3.40 -7.21
C THR A 58 -7.76 2.23 -8.12
N ALA A 59 -7.30 1.02 -7.77
CA ALA A 59 -7.60 -0.20 -8.53
C ALA A 59 -9.12 -0.40 -8.69
N HIS A 60 -9.89 -0.14 -7.62
CA HIS A 60 -11.36 -0.19 -7.65
C HIS A 60 -11.95 0.73 -8.72
N SER A 61 -11.51 1.99 -8.81
CA SER A 61 -12.07 2.95 -9.78
C SER A 61 -11.59 2.69 -11.22
N ALA A 62 -10.33 2.30 -11.39
CA ALA A 62 -9.75 2.06 -12.71
C ALA A 62 -10.28 0.76 -13.33
N LEU A 63 -10.37 -0.30 -12.53
CA LEU A 63 -10.80 -1.62 -12.98
C LEU A 63 -12.31 -1.84 -12.85
N LYS A 64 -13.06 -0.93 -12.22
CA LYS A 64 -14.49 -1.12 -11.92
C LYS A 64 -14.75 -2.47 -11.24
N LEU A 65 -13.97 -2.73 -10.20
CA LEU A 65 -14.10 -3.96 -9.40
C LEU A 65 -15.48 -3.98 -8.73
N PRO A 66 -16.15 -5.14 -8.66
CA PRO A 66 -17.40 -5.26 -7.93
C PRO A 66 -17.16 -5.03 -6.43
N LEU A 67 -18.15 -4.45 -5.74
CA LEU A 67 -18.05 -4.24 -4.29
C LEU A 67 -18.31 -5.54 -3.51
N ASN A 68 -19.08 -6.47 -4.09
CA ASN A 68 -19.46 -7.74 -3.48
C ASN A 68 -18.54 -8.88 -3.90
N LEU A 69 -17.21 -8.67 -3.84
CA LEU A 69 -16.25 -9.70 -4.25
C LEU A 69 -16.47 -11.02 -3.49
N ASN A 70 -16.84 -10.94 -2.21
CA ASN A 70 -16.92 -12.11 -1.33
C ASN A 70 -18.03 -13.09 -1.75
N THR A 71 -19.07 -12.64 -2.44
CA THR A 71 -20.23 -13.47 -2.82
C THR A 71 -20.18 -14.01 -4.24
N ILE A 72 -19.20 -13.60 -5.04
CA ILE A 72 -19.07 -14.03 -6.44
C ILE A 72 -17.94 -15.05 -6.56
N ASP A 73 -18.24 -16.23 -7.12
CA ASP A 73 -17.26 -17.30 -7.31
C ASP A 73 -16.26 -16.98 -8.43
N THR A 74 -16.73 -16.37 -9.51
CA THR A 74 -15.92 -15.92 -10.65
C THR A 74 -16.05 -14.41 -10.84
N PRO A 75 -15.44 -13.60 -9.96
CA PRO A 75 -15.57 -12.15 -10.05
C PRO A 75 -14.93 -11.68 -11.36
N THR A 76 -15.54 -10.68 -11.99
CA THR A 76 -14.99 -10.01 -13.18
C THR A 76 -15.05 -8.50 -13.00
N CYS A 77 -14.15 -7.80 -13.66
CA CYS A 77 -14.18 -6.34 -13.75
C CYS A 77 -15.31 -5.91 -14.67
N ASN A 78 -16.10 -4.89 -14.29
CA ASN A 78 -17.18 -4.37 -15.13
C ASN A 78 -16.65 -3.47 -16.26
N ILE A 79 -15.86 -4.05 -17.17
CA ILE A 79 -15.19 -3.37 -18.28
C ILE A 79 -15.53 -4.09 -19.58
N SER A 80 -16.24 -3.40 -20.49
CA SER A 80 -16.48 -3.92 -21.82
C SER A 80 -15.28 -3.70 -22.74
N ARG A 81 -15.12 -4.59 -23.73
CA ARG A 81 -14.07 -4.47 -24.78
C ARG A 81 -14.15 -3.17 -25.59
N SER A 82 -15.37 -2.66 -25.82
CA SER A 82 -15.59 -1.43 -26.57
C SER A 82 -15.31 -0.16 -25.77
N SER A 83 -15.25 -0.25 -24.43
CA SER A 83 -14.96 0.90 -23.57
C SER A 83 -13.52 1.40 -23.75
N ALA A 84 -13.28 2.69 -23.44
CA ALA A 84 -11.95 3.28 -23.49
C ALA A 84 -10.94 2.52 -22.60
N MET A 85 -11.35 2.13 -21.39
CA MET A 85 -10.51 1.33 -20.49
C MET A 85 -10.26 -0.07 -21.05
N GLY A 86 -11.26 -0.72 -21.67
CA GLY A 86 -11.07 -2.01 -22.34
C GLY A 86 -10.02 -1.93 -23.45
N LYS A 87 -10.08 -0.88 -24.27
CA LYS A 87 -9.07 -0.61 -25.33
C LYS A 87 -7.68 -0.40 -24.74
N LEU A 88 -7.55 0.41 -23.68
CA LEU A 88 -6.30 0.60 -22.95
C LEU A 88 -5.75 -0.73 -22.42
N LEU A 89 -6.59 -1.54 -21.75
CA LEU A 89 -6.20 -2.82 -21.16
C LEU A 89 -5.80 -3.85 -22.21
N MET A 90 -6.27 -3.76 -23.45
CA MET A 90 -5.81 -4.62 -24.56
C MET A 90 -4.42 -4.24 -25.08
N GLN A 91 -4.08 -2.95 -25.06
CA GLN A 91 -2.80 -2.43 -25.58
C GLN A 91 -1.72 -2.25 -24.50
N CYS A 92 -2.12 -2.27 -23.23
CA CYS A 92 -1.25 -2.12 -22.07
C CYS A 92 -0.04 -3.08 -22.12
N LYS A 93 1.13 -2.64 -21.67
CA LYS A 93 2.34 -3.46 -21.53
C LYS A 93 2.62 -3.82 -20.07
N LEU A 94 2.21 -2.97 -19.14
CA LEU A 94 2.42 -3.15 -17.71
C LEU A 94 1.26 -2.58 -16.90
N ILE A 95 0.78 -3.34 -15.91
CA ILE A 95 0.03 -2.79 -14.78
C ILE A 95 0.91 -2.88 -13.55
N VAL A 96 1.15 -1.75 -12.89
CA VAL A 96 1.64 -1.73 -11.51
C VAL A 96 0.45 -1.62 -10.57
N TRP A 97 0.45 -2.41 -9.52
CA TRP A 97 -0.50 -2.30 -8.43
C TRP A 97 0.25 -2.09 -7.11
N ASP A 98 0.27 -0.85 -6.65
CA ASP A 98 0.91 -0.47 -5.40
C ASP A 98 0.00 -0.63 -4.18
N GLU A 99 0.60 -0.85 -3.01
CA GLU A 99 -0.07 -1.23 -1.77
C GLU A 99 -1.02 -2.42 -1.97
N CYS A 100 -0.58 -3.41 -2.77
CA CYS A 100 -1.42 -4.55 -3.14
C CYS A 100 -1.78 -5.47 -1.95
N THR A 101 -1.07 -5.37 -0.83
CA THR A 101 -1.27 -6.21 0.36
C THR A 101 -2.62 -6.00 1.02
N MET A 102 -3.20 -4.80 0.86
CA MET A 102 -4.55 -4.47 1.32
C MET A 102 -5.65 -4.96 0.37
N ALA A 103 -5.29 -5.45 -0.82
CA ALA A 103 -6.26 -5.90 -1.81
C ALA A 103 -6.74 -7.32 -1.52
N HIS A 104 -8.05 -7.53 -1.63
CA HIS A 104 -8.62 -8.86 -1.56
C HIS A 104 -8.20 -9.69 -2.79
N LYS A 105 -7.82 -10.96 -2.61
CA LYS A 105 -7.42 -11.89 -3.67
C LYS A 105 -8.37 -11.96 -4.87
N LYS A 106 -9.67 -11.91 -4.60
CA LYS A 106 -10.72 -11.92 -5.62
C LYS A 106 -10.63 -10.73 -6.58
N SER A 107 -10.05 -9.60 -6.15
CA SER A 107 -9.78 -8.46 -7.02
C SER A 107 -8.71 -8.79 -8.07
N LEU A 108 -7.66 -9.51 -7.66
CA LEU A 108 -6.59 -9.96 -8.54
C LEU A 108 -7.10 -11.05 -9.50
N GLU A 109 -7.92 -11.97 -8.99
CA GLU A 109 -8.58 -13.00 -9.79
C GLU A 109 -9.54 -12.39 -10.82
N ALA A 110 -10.31 -11.38 -10.45
CA ALA A 110 -11.18 -10.65 -11.36
C ALA A 110 -10.43 -9.95 -12.48
N LEU A 111 -9.30 -9.32 -12.14
CA LEU A 111 -8.42 -8.73 -13.14
C LEU A 111 -7.87 -9.79 -14.11
N ASN A 112 -7.48 -10.96 -13.60
CA ASN A 112 -7.00 -12.07 -14.43
C ASN A 112 -8.09 -12.56 -15.40
N PHE A 113 -9.30 -12.84 -14.92
CA PHE A 113 -10.39 -13.29 -15.79
C PHE A 113 -10.73 -12.24 -16.86
N THR A 114 -10.87 -10.97 -16.47
CA THR A 114 -11.16 -9.90 -17.42
C THR A 114 -10.06 -9.73 -18.47
N LEU A 115 -8.78 -9.80 -18.08
CA LEU A 115 -7.70 -9.64 -19.05
C LEU A 115 -7.58 -10.82 -20.01
N LYS A 116 -7.87 -12.06 -19.57
CA LYS A 116 -7.93 -13.22 -20.46
C LYS A 116 -8.97 -13.02 -21.56
N ASP A 117 -10.16 -12.57 -21.18
CA ASP A 117 -11.26 -12.29 -22.11
C ASP A 117 -10.94 -11.11 -23.04
N LEU A 118 -10.57 -9.96 -22.48
CA LEU A 118 -10.25 -8.75 -23.25
C LEU A 118 -9.12 -9.00 -24.26
N ARG A 119 -8.11 -9.79 -23.91
CA ARG A 119 -6.95 -10.06 -24.78
C ARG A 119 -7.09 -11.30 -25.64
N ARG A 120 -8.16 -12.09 -25.46
CA ARG A 120 -8.35 -13.41 -26.10
C ARG A 120 -7.11 -14.32 -25.94
N ASN A 121 -6.57 -14.34 -24.72
CA ASN A 121 -5.37 -15.08 -24.39
C ASN A 121 -5.57 -15.79 -23.06
N ASN A 122 -5.44 -17.12 -23.02
CA ASN A 122 -5.69 -17.92 -21.82
C ASN A 122 -4.51 -17.92 -20.82
N ASN A 123 -3.38 -17.32 -21.18
CA ASN A 123 -2.27 -17.10 -20.25
C ASN A 123 -2.70 -16.21 -19.09
N ILE A 124 -1.98 -16.29 -17.97
CA ILE A 124 -2.23 -15.47 -16.78
C ILE A 124 -2.28 -13.98 -17.19
N PHE A 125 -3.33 -13.28 -16.76
CA PHE A 125 -3.63 -11.88 -17.12
C PHE A 125 -3.64 -11.60 -18.63
N GLY A 126 -4.02 -12.58 -19.46
CA GLY A 126 -4.02 -12.44 -20.91
C GLY A 126 -2.63 -12.19 -21.51
N GLY A 127 -1.56 -12.62 -20.81
CA GLY A 127 -0.18 -12.36 -21.19
C GLY A 127 0.35 -10.97 -20.81
N LEU A 128 -0.43 -10.16 -20.08
CA LEU A 128 0.01 -8.87 -19.57
C LEU A 128 0.98 -9.05 -18.39
N MET A 129 2.01 -8.20 -18.32
CA MET A 129 2.86 -8.12 -17.13
C MET A 129 2.15 -7.37 -16.02
N ILE A 130 2.07 -7.99 -14.84
CA ILE A 130 1.58 -7.38 -13.60
C ILE A 130 2.73 -7.27 -12.61
N LEU A 131 3.00 -6.06 -12.13
CA LEU A 131 3.91 -5.80 -11.02
C LEU A 131 3.09 -5.40 -9.79
N LEU A 132 2.96 -6.35 -8.86
CA LEU A 132 2.42 -6.08 -7.53
C LEU A 132 3.54 -5.50 -6.66
N ALA A 133 3.22 -4.51 -5.83
CA ALA A 133 4.18 -3.95 -4.89
C ALA A 133 3.52 -3.64 -3.54
N GLY A 134 4.27 -3.83 -2.47
CA GLY A 134 3.81 -3.58 -1.11
C GLY A 134 4.66 -4.30 -0.08
N ASP A 135 4.16 -4.33 1.15
CA ASP A 135 4.84 -4.92 2.29
C ASP A 135 3.83 -5.71 3.14
N PHE A 136 3.93 -7.03 3.16
CA PHE A 136 3.03 -7.89 3.93
C PHE A 136 3.22 -7.80 5.45
N ARG A 137 4.22 -7.04 5.90
CA ARG A 137 4.41 -6.68 7.30
C ARG A 137 3.46 -5.53 7.71
N GLN A 138 2.77 -4.91 6.75
CA GLN A 138 1.76 -3.88 6.97
C GLN A 138 0.35 -4.51 7.06
N THR A 139 -0.68 -3.70 6.84
CA THR A 139 -2.07 -4.11 6.96
C THR A 139 -2.48 -5.11 5.88
N LEU A 140 -3.29 -6.08 6.29
CA LEU A 140 -3.94 -7.06 5.43
C LEU A 140 -5.28 -6.51 4.89
N PRO A 141 -5.95 -7.21 3.95
CA PRO A 141 -7.26 -6.79 3.49
C PRO A 141 -8.27 -6.77 4.63
N VAL A 142 -9.08 -5.72 4.69
CA VAL A 142 -10.14 -5.60 5.70
C VAL A 142 -11.31 -6.51 5.31
N VAL A 143 -11.64 -7.46 6.18
CA VAL A 143 -12.83 -8.32 6.05
C VAL A 143 -13.83 -7.93 7.15
N PRO A 144 -14.89 -7.15 6.84
CA PRO A 144 -15.84 -6.71 7.85
C PRO A 144 -16.47 -7.89 8.58
N ARG A 145 -16.37 -7.89 9.91
CA ARG A 145 -16.86 -8.97 10.79
C ARG A 145 -16.21 -10.34 10.50
N GLY A 146 -15.04 -10.35 9.87
CA GLY A 146 -14.26 -11.56 9.62
C GLY A 146 -13.43 -11.97 10.82
N THR A 147 -13.03 -13.24 10.82
CA THR A 147 -12.02 -13.80 11.72
C THR A 147 -10.60 -13.59 11.16
N PRO A 148 -9.54 -13.78 11.96
CA PRO A 148 -8.17 -13.78 11.43
C PRO A 148 -7.96 -14.78 10.28
N ALA A 149 -8.66 -15.92 10.30
CA ALA A 149 -8.61 -16.89 9.21
C ALA A 149 -9.24 -16.34 7.92
N ASP A 150 -10.32 -15.56 8.03
CA ASP A 150 -10.96 -14.91 6.88
C ASP A 150 -10.05 -13.85 6.26
N GLU A 151 -9.35 -13.06 7.08
CA GLU A 151 -8.37 -12.07 6.62
C GLU A 151 -7.20 -12.74 5.87
N LEU A 152 -6.66 -13.83 6.43
CA LEU A 152 -5.62 -14.63 5.76
C LEU A 152 -6.12 -15.23 4.45
N ASN A 153 -7.35 -15.73 4.42
CA ASN A 153 -7.96 -16.25 3.21
C ASN A 153 -8.24 -15.15 2.17
N ALA A 154 -8.49 -13.92 2.59
CA ALA A 154 -8.69 -12.77 1.71
C ALA A 154 -7.37 -12.25 1.12
N CYS A 155 -6.22 -12.51 1.76
CA CYS A 155 -4.91 -12.07 1.28
C CYS A 155 -4.57 -12.60 -0.12
N LEU A 156 -3.82 -11.80 -0.89
CA LEU A 156 -3.33 -12.19 -2.22
C LEU A 156 -2.56 -13.53 -2.20
N LYS A 157 -1.83 -13.82 -1.12
CA LYS A 157 -1.09 -15.07 -0.93
C LYS A 157 -1.97 -16.32 -0.93
N ALA A 158 -3.25 -16.19 -0.60
CA ALA A 158 -4.22 -17.28 -0.61
C ALA A 158 -4.91 -17.45 -1.98
N SER A 159 -4.52 -16.69 -3.00
CA SER A 159 -4.96 -16.88 -4.38
C SER A 159 -4.15 -17.98 -5.07
N PRO A 160 -4.77 -18.86 -5.89
CA PRO A 160 -4.02 -19.76 -6.76
C PRO A 160 -3.06 -19.04 -7.72
N LEU A 161 -3.35 -17.77 -8.07
CA LEU A 161 -2.47 -16.95 -8.89
C LEU A 161 -1.12 -16.70 -8.23
N TRP A 162 -1.07 -16.68 -6.89
CA TRP A 162 0.14 -16.40 -6.13
C TRP A 162 1.28 -17.40 -6.41
N ASN A 163 0.93 -18.65 -6.75
CA ASN A 163 1.91 -19.69 -7.11
C ASN A 163 2.77 -19.33 -8.34
N ASN A 164 2.34 -18.35 -9.14
CA ASN A 164 3.03 -17.89 -10.34
C ASN A 164 3.85 -16.61 -10.09
N VAL A 165 3.86 -16.10 -8.86
CA VAL A 165 4.55 -14.86 -8.51
C VAL A 165 6.06 -15.07 -8.51
N LYS A 166 6.77 -14.23 -9.29
CA LYS A 166 8.21 -14.04 -9.15
C LYS A 166 8.47 -12.94 -8.12
N LYS A 167 9.03 -13.32 -6.97
CA LYS A 167 9.34 -12.39 -5.88
C LYS A 167 10.63 -11.63 -6.15
N LEU A 168 10.57 -10.32 -6.01
CA LEU A 168 11.68 -9.37 -5.99
C LEU A 168 11.67 -8.67 -4.62
N SER A 169 12.83 -8.26 -4.13
CA SER A 169 12.93 -7.60 -2.82
C SER A 169 13.81 -6.36 -2.88
N LEU A 170 13.38 -5.27 -2.26
CA LEU A 170 14.25 -4.14 -1.92
C LEU A 170 14.72 -4.31 -0.47
N THR A 171 16.03 -4.40 -0.27
CA THR A 171 16.61 -4.71 1.04
C THR A 171 17.25 -3.51 1.71
N THR A 172 17.71 -2.53 0.91
CA THR A 172 18.42 -1.35 1.42
C THR A 172 17.44 -0.24 1.78
N ASN A 173 17.46 0.20 3.04
CA ASN A 173 16.69 1.36 3.49
C ASN A 173 17.38 2.66 3.05
N MET A 174 16.93 3.20 1.91
CA MET A 174 17.46 4.42 1.32
C MET A 174 17.24 5.65 2.22
N ARG A 175 16.16 5.69 2.99
CA ARG A 175 15.89 6.83 3.91
C ARG A 175 16.98 6.93 4.98
N VAL A 176 17.34 5.80 5.59
CA VAL A 176 18.42 5.73 6.59
C VAL A 176 19.76 6.00 5.93
N GLN A 177 20.05 5.37 4.79
CA GLN A 177 21.34 5.48 4.13
C GLN A 177 21.65 6.91 3.66
N LEU A 178 20.65 7.66 3.21
CA LEU A 178 20.84 9.05 2.75
C LEU A 178 21.01 10.03 3.92
N GLN A 179 20.47 9.72 5.10
CA GLN A 179 20.55 10.58 6.28
C GLN A 179 21.80 10.34 7.12
N ASN A 180 22.49 9.20 6.93
CA ASN A 180 23.67 8.78 7.72
C ASN A 180 23.45 8.82 9.25
N ASP A 181 22.22 8.63 9.70
CA ASP A 181 21.84 8.64 11.10
C ASP A 181 21.83 7.22 11.67
N GLN A 182 22.75 6.94 12.61
CA GLN A 182 22.86 5.63 13.27
C GLN A 182 21.63 5.29 14.11
N SER A 183 20.96 6.29 14.71
CA SER A 183 19.74 6.07 15.49
C SER A 183 18.58 5.63 14.59
N ALA A 184 18.46 6.24 13.40
CA ALA A 184 17.48 5.85 12.39
C ALA A 184 17.75 4.42 11.86
N ALA A 185 19.01 4.01 11.76
CA ALA A 185 19.39 2.65 11.38
C ALA A 185 18.97 1.62 12.43
N GLN A 186 19.21 1.90 13.71
CA GLN A 186 18.78 1.04 14.82
C GLN A 186 17.24 0.93 14.85
N PHE A 187 16.54 2.06 14.78
CA PHE A 187 15.08 2.10 14.77
C PHE A 187 14.50 1.31 13.58
N SER A 188 15.05 1.49 12.37
CA SER A 188 14.61 0.74 11.19
C SER A 188 14.81 -0.76 11.35
N LYS A 189 15.90 -1.21 11.99
CA LYS A 189 16.15 -2.63 12.25
C LYS A 189 15.13 -3.18 13.24
N GLN A 190 14.90 -2.48 14.36
CA GLN A 190 13.92 -2.90 15.35
C GLN A 190 12.50 -2.99 14.76
N LEU A 191 12.09 -2.02 13.93
CA LEU A 191 10.81 -2.04 13.24
C LEU A 191 10.66 -3.25 12.32
N LEU A 192 11.72 -3.61 11.60
CA LEU A 192 11.74 -4.82 10.76
C LEU A 192 11.72 -6.11 11.59
N ASP A 193 12.39 -6.15 12.74
CA ASP A 193 12.37 -7.32 13.61
C ASP A 193 10.96 -7.56 14.19
N VAL A 194 10.23 -6.49 14.53
CA VAL A 194 8.80 -6.57 14.86
C VAL A 194 7.99 -7.12 13.69
N GLY A 195 8.11 -6.51 12.50
CA GLY A 195 7.33 -6.90 11.33
C GLY A 195 7.63 -8.31 10.81
N ASN A 196 8.82 -8.85 11.06
CA ASN A 196 9.20 -10.22 10.71
C ASN A 196 8.89 -11.24 11.82
N GLY A 197 8.28 -10.82 12.94
CA GLY A 197 7.93 -11.71 14.05
C GLY A 197 9.15 -12.26 14.81
N LYS A 198 10.26 -11.52 14.85
CA LYS A 198 11.48 -11.91 15.58
C LYS A 198 11.49 -11.44 17.03
N VAL A 199 10.57 -10.53 17.38
CA VAL A 199 10.42 -10.05 18.76
C VAL A 199 9.63 -11.09 19.56
N PRO A 200 10.10 -11.47 20.77
CA PRO A 200 9.38 -12.39 21.63
C PRO A 200 7.96 -11.91 21.91
N VAL A 201 7.00 -12.82 21.78
CA VAL A 201 5.60 -12.60 22.13
C VAL A 201 5.36 -13.28 23.48
N ASP A 202 4.82 -12.53 24.43
CA ASP A 202 4.43 -13.08 25.71
C ASP A 202 3.28 -14.09 25.52
N ALA A 203 3.47 -15.32 25.98
CA ALA A 203 2.55 -16.42 25.70
C ALA A 203 1.19 -16.26 26.41
N THR A 204 1.14 -15.48 27.49
CA THR A 204 -0.08 -15.28 28.27
C THR A 204 -0.94 -14.16 27.71
N SER A 205 -0.34 -13.02 27.37
CA SER A 205 -1.03 -11.84 26.85
C SER A 205 -1.13 -11.81 25.32
N GLY A 206 -0.24 -12.53 24.62
CA GLY A 206 -0.12 -12.45 23.16
C GLY A 206 0.51 -11.14 22.67
N LEU A 207 1.13 -10.36 23.56
CA LEU A 207 1.69 -9.05 23.25
C LEU A 207 3.21 -9.06 23.13
N ILE A 208 3.74 -8.12 22.36
CA ILE A 208 5.17 -7.78 22.36
C ILE A 208 5.45 -6.68 23.38
N THR A 209 6.65 -6.68 23.96
CA THR A 209 7.11 -5.58 24.79
C THR A 209 8.02 -4.67 23.97
N LEU A 210 7.67 -3.39 23.88
CA LEU A 210 8.51 -2.37 23.27
C LEU A 210 9.34 -1.68 24.37
N THR A 211 10.62 -1.46 24.09
CA THR A 211 11.58 -0.88 25.04
C THR A 211 11.67 0.64 24.88
N ASN A 212 12.18 1.35 25.89
CA ASN A 212 12.27 2.81 25.88
C ASN A 212 13.22 3.39 24.81
N ASP A 213 14.13 2.57 24.27
CA ASP A 213 14.96 2.92 23.12
C ASP A 213 14.22 2.79 21.78
N PHE A 214 13.06 2.12 21.75
CA PHE A 214 12.23 2.01 20.55
C PHE A 214 11.30 3.20 20.36
N CYS A 215 10.63 3.64 21.43
CA CYS A 215 9.74 4.79 21.40
C CYS A 215 9.64 5.46 22.77
N ARG A 216 9.20 6.73 22.75
CA ARG A 216 8.87 7.47 23.96
C ARG A 216 7.40 7.24 24.31
N PHE A 217 7.15 6.52 25.40
CA PHE A 217 5.82 6.37 25.94
C PHE A 217 5.32 7.67 26.57
N VAL A 218 4.01 7.90 26.46
CA VAL A 218 3.31 9.04 27.06
C VAL A 218 2.04 8.53 27.71
N ASP A 219 1.74 9.02 28.91
CA ASP A 219 0.64 8.49 29.73
C ASP A 219 -0.73 9.02 29.29
N THR A 220 -0.76 10.17 28.60
CA THR A 220 -2.01 10.82 28.21
C THR A 220 -1.96 11.37 26.79
N GLN A 221 -3.14 11.45 26.18
CA GLN A 221 -3.35 12.07 24.87
C GLN A 221 -2.96 13.55 24.86
N LEU A 222 -3.17 14.28 25.97
CA LEU A 222 -2.80 15.69 26.07
C LEU A 222 -1.28 15.89 26.00
N VAL A 223 -0.51 15.04 26.70
CA VAL A 223 0.96 15.05 26.63
C VAL A 223 1.43 14.69 25.21
N LEU A 224 0.79 13.72 24.54
CA LEU A 224 1.09 13.42 23.13
C LEU A 224 0.87 14.64 22.22
N ILE A 225 -0.28 15.31 22.36
CA ILE A 225 -0.60 16.51 21.57
C ILE A 225 0.43 17.58 21.81
N GLU A 226 0.81 17.86 23.06
CA GLU A 226 1.78 18.91 23.39
C GLU A 226 3.19 18.58 22.88
N ASN A 227 3.60 17.30 22.92
CA ASN A 227 4.88 16.88 22.38
C ASN A 227 4.94 17.01 20.85
N VAL A 228 3.85 16.71 20.14
CA VAL A 228 3.82 16.76 18.67
C VAL A 228 3.53 18.17 18.15
N PHE A 229 2.58 18.87 18.76
CA PHE A 229 2.13 20.21 18.40
C PHE A 229 2.32 21.22 19.54
N PRO A 230 3.57 21.50 19.97
CA PRO A 230 3.83 22.45 21.04
C PRO A 230 3.40 23.86 20.65
N ASN A 231 2.77 24.59 21.57
CA ASN A 231 2.31 25.97 21.35
C ASN A 231 1.54 26.16 20.03
N ILE A 232 0.59 25.25 19.74
CA ILE A 232 -0.15 25.30 18.47
C ILE A 232 -0.93 26.60 18.27
N SER A 233 -1.38 27.23 19.36
CA SER A 233 -2.05 28.55 19.37
C SER A 233 -1.19 29.66 18.75
N GLU A 234 0.13 29.55 18.82
CA GLU A 234 1.06 30.51 18.22
C GLU A 234 1.47 30.08 16.80
N ASN A 235 1.55 28.76 16.56
CA ASN A 235 2.11 28.20 15.33
C ASN A 235 1.09 27.82 14.25
N TYR A 236 -0.22 27.96 14.48
CA TYR A 236 -1.26 27.49 13.54
C TYR A 236 -1.23 28.14 12.16
N LYS A 237 -0.61 29.31 12.01
CA LYS A 237 -0.41 29.98 10.70
C LYS A 237 0.88 29.56 10.00
N ASN A 238 1.77 28.83 10.68
CA ASN A 238 3.04 28.38 10.13
C ASN A 238 2.86 27.04 9.40
N TYR A 239 2.57 27.11 8.10
CA TYR A 239 2.36 25.91 7.27
C TYR A 239 3.58 24.99 7.21
N ALA A 240 4.80 25.54 7.19
CA ALA A 240 6.02 24.74 7.19
C ALA A 240 6.16 23.93 8.48
N TRP A 241 5.86 24.55 9.64
CA TRP A 241 5.86 23.88 10.94
C TRP A 241 4.78 22.80 11.03
N LEU A 242 3.56 23.08 10.55
CA LEU A 242 2.47 22.11 10.56
C LEU A 242 2.76 20.88 9.70
N SER A 243 3.37 21.08 8.53
CA SER A 243 3.63 20.01 7.56
C SER A 243 4.59 18.91 8.06
N GLN A 244 5.36 19.18 9.11
CA GLN A 244 6.35 18.24 9.66
C GLN A 244 5.78 17.37 10.78
N ARG A 245 4.49 17.49 11.10
CA ARG A 245 3.87 16.91 12.30
C ARG A 245 2.60 16.16 11.94
N ALA A 246 2.41 15.01 12.57
CA ALA A 246 1.19 14.24 12.45
C ALA A 246 0.99 13.38 13.71
N ILE A 247 -0.26 13.18 14.09
CA ILE A 247 -0.66 12.16 15.06
C ILE A 247 -1.50 11.13 14.31
N LEU A 248 -1.14 9.86 14.45
CA LEU A 248 -1.88 8.74 13.89
C LEU A 248 -2.61 8.03 15.03
N ALA A 249 -3.84 7.59 14.77
CA ALA A 249 -4.60 6.76 15.68
C ALA A 249 -5.25 5.59 14.93
N ALA A 250 -5.54 4.50 15.65
CA ALA A 250 -6.01 3.26 15.04
C ALA A 250 -7.44 3.36 14.48
N LYS A 251 -8.30 4.19 15.08
CA LYS A 251 -9.71 4.35 14.68
C LYS A 251 -10.02 5.79 14.30
N ASN A 252 -10.94 5.95 13.35
CA ASN A 252 -11.42 7.27 12.93
C ASN A 252 -12.03 8.07 14.09
N ASN A 253 -12.75 7.42 15.01
CA ASN A 253 -13.31 8.10 16.19
C ASN A 253 -12.21 8.75 17.06
N ASP A 254 -11.08 8.05 17.25
CA ASP A 254 -9.94 8.57 18.01
C ASP A 254 -9.27 9.72 17.26
N VAL A 255 -9.12 9.60 15.93
CA VAL A 255 -8.63 10.68 15.06
C VAL A 255 -9.55 11.91 15.16
N HIS A 256 -10.87 11.73 15.14
CA HIS A 256 -11.82 12.83 15.27
C HIS A 256 -11.73 13.50 16.65
N ALA A 257 -11.62 12.72 17.74
CA ALA A 257 -11.46 13.25 19.09
C ALA A 257 -10.15 14.04 19.26
N LEU A 258 -9.04 13.52 18.72
CA LEU A 258 -7.75 14.21 18.66
C LEU A 258 -7.87 15.52 17.88
N ASN A 259 -8.42 15.48 16.67
CA ASN A 259 -8.58 16.67 15.84
C ASN A 259 -9.46 17.72 16.52
N PHE A 260 -10.56 17.33 17.14
CA PHE A 260 -11.42 18.25 17.88
C PHE A 260 -10.68 18.91 19.05
N THR A 261 -9.92 18.13 19.82
CA THR A 261 -9.10 18.64 20.95
C THR A 261 -8.03 19.61 20.48
N ILE A 262 -7.40 19.35 19.33
CA ILE A 262 -6.37 20.22 18.76
C ILE A 262 -7.00 21.52 18.22
N GLN A 263 -8.13 21.41 17.52
CA GLN A 263 -8.84 22.56 16.96
C GLN A 263 -9.42 23.47 18.05
N SER A 264 -9.89 22.93 19.17
CA SER A 264 -10.41 23.76 20.28
C SER A 264 -9.34 24.65 20.90
N LYS A 265 -8.06 24.24 20.89
CA LYS A 265 -6.93 25.09 21.30
C LYS A 265 -6.73 26.32 20.40
N LEU A 266 -7.26 26.31 19.17
CA LEU A 266 -7.20 27.43 18.23
C LEU A 266 -8.39 28.40 18.38
N LEU A 267 -9.53 27.89 18.84
CA LEU A 267 -10.76 28.68 19.01
C LEU A 267 -10.71 29.63 20.20
N ALA A 268 -9.81 29.40 21.17
CA ALA A 268 -9.57 30.31 22.30
C ALA A 268 -8.87 31.63 21.92
N ILE A 269 -8.67 31.90 20.63
CA ILE A 269 -7.97 33.08 20.09
C ILE A 269 -8.95 34.05 19.40
N TRP A 270 -10.25 33.76 19.42
CA TRP A 270 -11.32 34.63 18.92
C TRP A 270 -12.15 35.22 20.06
#